data_AF-A0A090KY26-F1
#
_entry.id   AF-A0A090KY26-F1
#
_cell.length_a   1.000
_cell.length_b   1.000
_cell.length_c   1.000
_cell.angle_alpha   90.00
_cell.angle_beta   90.00
_cell.angle_gamma   90.00
#
_symmetry.space_group_name_H-M   'P 1'
#
loop_
_entity.id
_entity.type
_entity.pdbx_description
1 polymer ?
#
loop_
_entity_poly.entity_id
_entity_poly.type
_entity_poly.pdbx_seq_one_letter_code
_entity_poly.pdbx_strand_id
1 'polypeptide(L)'
;MRKVSVQEQFSQACRHLSTIIAPQIAKVGFVHCLQNHLNLEIKIGDIVTYIRSIEQFTLHNNISPEAIKFNIVDDKKNVVLFALLEANEMVLYESINKPIVNISFPDKKAGIEGCLEAKICNPHYKVKIFQVETSDEKHCWKIFNVSDKEMKYKFEVKYSHWRELLKMCGLLFEAKWWELKNDKKIKATIIPCMTILKENTIRVNWHHTTDNETRLLVLCFALIQTVNEAFPILSSIVNESRRRKSIIGH
;
A
#
# COMPACT_ATOMS: atom_id res chain seq x y z
N MET A 1 -20.77 44.23 -27.32
CA MET A 1 -20.35 43.59 -26.04
C MET A 1 -21.10 42.27 -25.89
N ARG A 2 -20.41 41.12 -25.97
CA ARG A 2 -21.05 39.79 -25.80
C ARG A 2 -21.34 39.58 -24.30
N LYS A 3 -22.61 39.39 -23.95
CA LYS A 3 -23.04 38.99 -22.61
C LYS A 3 -22.62 37.54 -22.40
N VAL A 4 -21.49 37.33 -21.73
CA VAL A 4 -21.08 36.00 -21.24
C VAL A 4 -22.04 35.63 -20.11
N SER A 5 -22.63 34.44 -20.20
CA SER A 5 -23.60 33.97 -19.21
C SER A 5 -22.93 33.84 -17.83
N VAL A 6 -23.62 34.21 -16.76
CA VAL A 6 -23.15 34.02 -15.37
C VAL A 6 -22.75 32.56 -15.11
N GLN A 7 -23.40 31.63 -15.81
CA GLN A 7 -23.11 30.20 -15.74
C GLN A 7 -21.80 29.82 -16.44
N GLU A 8 -21.43 30.52 -17.53
CA GLU A 8 -20.13 30.35 -18.18
C GLU A 8 -19.00 30.94 -17.34
N GLN A 9 -19.22 32.08 -16.69
CA GLN A 9 -18.27 32.68 -15.76
C GLN A 9 -18.06 31.79 -14.53
N PHE A 10 -19.13 31.22 -13.97
CA PHE A 10 -19.05 30.27 -12.87
C PHE A 10 -18.34 28.97 -13.28
N SER A 11 -18.64 28.44 -14.47
CA SER A 11 -17.97 27.24 -15.00
C SER A 11 -16.47 27.48 -15.24
N GLN A 12 -16.09 28.65 -15.77
CA GLN A 12 -14.70 29.05 -15.91
C GLN A 12 -14.00 29.23 -14.56
N ALA A 13 -14.66 29.86 -13.58
CA ALA A 13 -14.14 30.00 -12.22
C ALA A 13 -13.96 28.64 -11.54
N CYS A 14 -14.92 27.72 -11.67
CA CYS A 14 -14.84 26.35 -11.16
C CYS A 14 -13.74 25.55 -11.84
N ARG A 15 -13.55 25.71 -13.16
CA ARG A 15 -12.42 25.10 -13.89
C ARG A 15 -11.10 25.68 -13.38
N HIS A 16 -11.01 26.98 -13.19
CA HIS A 16 -9.79 27.63 -12.72
C HIS A 16 -9.45 27.21 -11.28
N LEU A 17 -10.44 27.19 -10.39
CA LEU A 17 -10.29 26.65 -9.04
C LEU A 17 -9.90 25.17 -9.06
N SER A 18 -10.51 24.36 -9.92
CA SER A 18 -10.14 22.95 -10.09
C SER A 18 -8.71 22.81 -10.58
N THR A 19 -8.26 23.63 -11.54
CA THR A 19 -6.87 23.61 -12.02
C THR A 19 -5.85 24.02 -10.96
N ILE A 20 -6.25 24.84 -9.98
CA ILE A 20 -5.39 25.27 -8.87
C ILE A 20 -5.37 24.24 -7.74
N ILE A 21 -6.55 23.71 -7.39
CA ILE A 21 -6.77 22.87 -6.20
C ILE A 21 -6.47 21.40 -6.51
N ALA A 22 -6.87 20.88 -7.67
CA ALA A 22 -6.69 19.47 -8.01
C ALA A 22 -5.22 19.01 -7.94
N PRO A 23 -4.22 19.78 -8.41
CA PRO A 23 -2.81 19.41 -8.26
C PRO A 23 -2.32 19.39 -6.81
N GLN A 24 -2.89 20.19 -5.91
CA GLN A 24 -2.52 20.21 -4.50
C GLN A 24 -3.11 19.01 -3.76
N ILE A 25 -4.33 18.61 -4.12
CA ILE A 25 -5.02 17.44 -3.56
C ILE A 25 -4.45 16.13 -4.10
N ALA A 26 -4.00 16.12 -5.37
CA ALA A 26 -3.45 14.95 -6.05
C ALA A 26 -1.95 14.74 -5.79
N LYS A 27 -1.29 15.55 -4.96
CA LYS A 27 0.10 15.32 -4.55
C LYS A 27 0.17 14.49 -3.27
N VAL A 28 1.13 13.58 -3.23
CA VAL A 28 1.48 12.90 -1.97
C VAL A 28 2.37 13.81 -1.14
N GLY A 29 2.08 13.87 0.16
CA GLY A 29 2.88 14.65 1.10
C GLY A 29 4.34 14.17 1.14
N PHE A 30 5.25 15.11 1.37
CA PHE A 30 6.65 14.79 1.60
C PHE A 30 6.83 14.16 2.99
N VAL A 31 7.66 13.12 3.09
CA VAL A 31 7.85 12.34 4.33
C VAL A 31 9.32 12.38 4.72
N HIS A 32 9.70 13.40 5.48
CA HIS A 32 11.11 13.70 5.80
C HIS A 32 11.85 12.51 6.41
N CYS A 33 11.21 11.70 7.26
CA CYS A 33 11.88 10.56 7.89
C CYS A 33 12.38 9.53 6.86
N LEU A 34 11.70 9.33 5.73
CA LEU A 34 12.11 8.36 4.71
C LEU A 34 13.45 8.72 4.05
N GLN A 35 13.87 9.99 4.12
CA GLN A 35 15.16 10.40 3.59
C GLN A 35 16.34 9.85 4.41
N ASN A 36 16.14 9.69 5.72
CA ASN A 36 17.18 9.36 6.69
C ASN A 36 17.42 7.85 6.83
N HIS A 37 16.51 7.03 6.30
CA HIS A 37 16.58 5.58 6.39
C HIS A 37 16.72 4.98 5.00
N LEU A 38 17.72 4.09 4.82
CA LEU A 38 17.93 3.36 3.57
C LEU A 38 17.28 1.97 3.59
N ASN A 39 17.11 1.42 4.79
CA ASN A 39 16.50 0.14 5.05
C ASN A 39 15.41 0.32 6.11
N LEU A 40 14.24 -0.26 5.87
CA LEU A 40 13.14 -0.32 6.80
C LEU A 40 12.61 -1.76 6.87
N GLU A 41 12.03 -2.13 8.00
CA GLU A 41 11.39 -3.42 8.20
C GLU A 41 9.96 -3.21 8.68
N ILE A 42 9.01 -3.84 7.99
CA ILE A 42 7.60 -3.85 8.34
C ILE A 42 7.33 -5.10 9.16
N LYS A 43 6.79 -4.91 10.35
CA LYS A 43 6.39 -5.98 11.27
C LYS A 43 5.05 -5.67 11.90
N ILE A 44 4.41 -6.68 12.46
CA ILE A 44 3.19 -6.46 13.23
C ILE A 44 3.53 -5.70 14.52
N GLY A 45 2.72 -4.69 14.82
CA GLY A 45 2.92 -3.80 15.95
C GLY A 45 2.17 -4.23 17.20
N ASP A 46 1.05 -4.93 17.02
CA ASP A 46 0.27 -5.55 18.08
C ASP A 46 -0.16 -6.95 17.65
N ILE A 47 0.60 -7.96 18.10
CA ILE A 47 0.32 -9.35 17.79
C ILE A 47 -0.96 -9.84 18.50
N VAL A 48 -1.31 -9.28 19.65
CA VAL A 48 -2.46 -9.70 20.45
C VAL A 48 -3.75 -9.28 19.73
N THR A 49 -3.83 -8.03 19.30
CA THR A 49 -4.96 -7.53 18.51
C THR A 49 -5.11 -8.30 17.20
N TYR A 50 -3.99 -8.67 16.55
CA TYR A 50 -4.02 -9.50 15.35
C TYR A 50 -4.58 -10.90 15.60
N ILE A 51 -4.07 -11.62 16.60
CA ILE A 51 -4.55 -12.96 16.95
C ILE A 51 -6.03 -12.91 17.30
N ARG A 52 -6.45 -11.96 18.14
CA ARG A 52 -7.86 -11.76 18.50
C ARG A 52 -8.73 -11.50 17.27
N SER A 53 -8.26 -10.68 16.33
CA SER A 53 -8.99 -10.38 15.09
C SER A 53 -9.17 -11.62 14.22
N ILE A 54 -8.16 -12.49 14.16
CA ILE A 54 -8.25 -13.77 13.46
C ILE A 54 -9.22 -14.70 14.16
N GLU A 55 -9.11 -14.88 15.47
CA GLU A 55 -9.99 -15.74 16.25
C GLU A 55 -11.46 -15.34 16.07
N GLN A 56 -11.77 -14.05 16.16
CA GLN A 56 -13.12 -13.53 15.93
C GLN A 56 -13.62 -13.82 14.51
N PHE A 57 -12.75 -13.67 13.51
CA PHE A 57 -13.10 -13.95 12.12
C PHE A 57 -13.31 -15.45 11.85
N THR A 58 -12.39 -16.29 12.32
CA THR A 58 -12.42 -17.73 12.06
C THR A 58 -13.49 -18.46 12.86
N LEU A 59 -13.69 -18.11 14.14
CA LEU A 59 -14.63 -18.82 15.03
C LEU A 59 -16.04 -18.27 14.97
N HIS A 60 -16.18 -16.94 14.84
CA HIS A 60 -17.48 -16.27 14.96
C HIS A 60 -17.96 -15.64 13.65
N ASN A 61 -17.16 -15.75 12.57
CA ASN A 61 -17.39 -14.99 11.34
C ASN A 61 -17.67 -13.50 11.66
N ASN A 62 -16.97 -12.96 12.66
CA ASN A 62 -17.14 -11.59 13.10
C ASN A 62 -15.90 -10.78 12.76
N ILE A 63 -16.12 -9.52 12.41
CA ILE A 63 -15.04 -8.62 12.04
C ILE A 63 -14.75 -7.75 13.25
N SER A 64 -13.52 -7.84 13.76
CA SER A 64 -13.10 -6.99 14.86
C SER A 64 -13.15 -5.52 14.43
N PRO A 65 -13.71 -4.61 15.26
CA PRO A 65 -13.63 -3.18 15.00
C PRO A 65 -12.23 -2.61 15.27
N GLU A 66 -11.34 -3.39 15.91
CA GLU A 66 -10.02 -2.95 16.32
C GLU A 66 -9.05 -2.90 15.13
N ALA A 67 -8.30 -1.81 15.00
CA ALA A 67 -7.35 -1.62 13.91
C ALA A 67 -6.09 -2.45 14.14
N ILE A 68 -5.63 -3.18 13.11
CA ILE A 68 -4.39 -3.95 13.20
C ILE A 68 -3.21 -3.02 12.91
N LYS A 69 -2.32 -2.89 13.90
CA LYS A 69 -1.14 -2.02 13.79
C LYS A 69 0.03 -2.75 13.18
N PHE A 70 0.70 -2.09 12.23
CA PHE A 70 2.00 -2.47 11.69
C PHE A 70 3.03 -1.41 12.04
N ASN A 71 4.17 -1.82 12.60
CA ASN A 71 5.29 -0.95 12.89
C ASN A 71 6.29 -1.02 11.74
N ILE A 72 6.78 0.15 11.30
CA ILE A 72 7.84 0.29 10.31
C ILE A 72 9.07 0.76 11.08
N VAL A 73 10.06 -0.13 11.18
CA VAL A 73 11.24 0.08 12.02
C VAL A 73 12.51 0.28 11.20
N ASP A 74 13.45 1.03 11.76
CA ASP A 74 14.79 1.19 11.20
C ASP A 74 15.72 0.00 11.54
N ASP A 75 16.97 0.08 11.07
CA ASP A 75 18.02 -0.90 11.37
C ASP A 75 18.31 -1.06 12.87
N LYS A 76 18.04 -0.02 13.67
CA LYS A 76 18.18 -0.01 15.13
C LYS A 76 16.93 -0.49 15.86
N LYS A 77 15.90 -0.94 15.12
CA LYS A 77 14.59 -1.40 15.62
C LYS A 77 13.75 -0.31 16.28
N ASN A 78 14.05 0.96 16.03
CA ASN A 78 13.20 2.08 16.43
C ASN A 78 12.02 2.19 15.47
N VAL A 79 10.83 2.48 16.01
CA VAL A 79 9.64 2.75 15.19
C VAL A 79 9.77 4.13 14.56
N VAL A 80 9.82 4.18 13.22
CA VAL A 80 9.93 5.42 12.45
C VAL A 80 8.55 5.86 11.94
N LEU A 81 7.74 4.89 11.51
CA LEU A 81 6.39 5.08 11.01
C LEU A 81 5.51 3.92 11.52
N PHE A 82 4.20 4.08 11.46
CA PHE A 82 3.28 2.97 11.68
C PHE A 82 2.10 3.04 10.71
N ALA A 83 1.54 1.88 10.39
CA ALA A 83 0.33 1.77 9.60
C ALA A 83 -0.78 1.11 10.42
N LEU A 84 -2.02 1.54 10.21
CA LEU A 84 -3.21 0.95 10.82
C LEU A 84 -4.08 0.38 9.71
N LEU A 85 -4.42 -0.90 9.81
CA LEU A 85 -5.38 -1.56 8.94
C LEU A 85 -6.76 -1.54 9.61
N GLU A 86 -7.66 -0.74 9.04
CA GLU A 86 -9.02 -0.53 9.50
C GLU A 86 -10.01 -1.03 8.44
N ALA A 87 -10.74 -2.12 8.74
CA ALA A 87 -11.77 -2.71 7.88
C ALA A 87 -11.31 -3.06 6.45
N ASN A 88 -11.22 -2.08 5.56
CA ASN A 88 -10.85 -2.21 4.15
C ASN A 88 -9.82 -1.17 3.67
N GLU A 89 -9.28 -0.37 4.60
CA GLU A 89 -8.31 0.68 4.34
C GLU A 89 -7.11 0.52 5.26
N MET A 90 -5.92 0.82 4.74
CA MET A 90 -4.70 0.89 5.52
C MET A 90 -4.15 2.31 5.45
N VAL A 91 -4.04 2.96 6.60
CA VAL A 91 -3.53 4.34 6.68
C VAL A 91 -2.13 4.32 7.28
N LEU A 92 -1.18 4.95 6.58
CA LEU A 92 0.19 5.14 7.03
C LEU A 92 0.32 6.48 7.77
N TYR A 93 0.98 6.48 8.92
CA TYR A 93 1.15 7.62 9.81
C TYR A 93 2.62 7.90 10.12
N GLU A 94 2.95 9.19 10.19
CA GLU A 94 4.19 9.66 10.83
C GLU A 94 4.00 9.79 12.34
N SER A 95 2.84 10.30 12.74
CA SER A 95 2.37 10.38 14.12
C SER A 95 0.84 10.25 14.12
N ILE A 96 0.24 10.04 15.29
CA ILE A 96 -1.22 9.83 15.44
C ILE A 96 -2.04 10.92 14.72
N ASN A 97 -1.54 12.17 14.72
CA ASN A 97 -2.23 13.32 14.14
C ASN A 97 -1.76 13.67 12.72
N LYS A 98 -0.88 12.87 12.12
CA LYS A 98 -0.25 13.15 10.82
C LYS A 98 -0.34 11.92 9.89
N PRO A 99 -1.52 11.66 9.31
CA PRO A 99 -1.66 10.64 8.28
C PRO A 99 -0.93 11.07 7.01
N ILE A 100 -0.18 10.15 6.41
CA ILE A 100 0.62 10.39 5.20
C ILE A 100 -0.17 9.97 3.96
N VAL A 101 -0.71 8.75 3.98
CA VAL A 101 -1.33 8.13 2.81
C VAL A 101 -2.32 7.07 3.25
N ASN A 102 -3.38 6.90 2.46
CA ASN A 102 -4.38 5.87 2.65
C ASN A 102 -4.32 4.87 1.50
N ILE A 103 -4.33 3.58 1.80
CA ILE A 103 -4.31 2.47 0.85
C ILE A 103 -5.65 1.74 0.97
N SER A 104 -6.45 1.73 -0.09
CA SER A 104 -7.73 1.02 -0.11
C SER A 104 -7.66 -0.22 -1.00
N PHE A 105 -8.30 -1.31 -0.57
CA PHE A 105 -8.29 -2.60 -1.26
C PHE A 105 -9.62 -2.83 -2.00
N PRO A 106 -9.65 -2.76 -3.35
CA PRO A 106 -10.87 -2.91 -4.15
C PRO A 106 -11.26 -4.39 -4.39
N ASP A 107 -12.49 -4.61 -4.88
CA ASP A 107 -12.93 -5.94 -5.31
C ASP A 107 -12.05 -6.48 -6.44
N LYS A 108 -11.46 -7.65 -6.20
CA LYS A 108 -10.74 -8.38 -7.24
C LYS A 108 -11.76 -8.91 -8.25
N LYS A 109 -11.96 -8.19 -9.34
CA LYS A 109 -12.72 -8.69 -10.49
C LYS A 109 -11.80 -9.62 -11.29
N ALA A 110 -12.09 -10.92 -11.27
CA ALA A 110 -11.36 -11.89 -12.08
C ALA A 110 -11.64 -11.65 -13.58
N GLY A 111 -10.61 -11.76 -14.43
CA GLY A 111 -10.78 -11.86 -15.89
C GLY A 111 -10.67 -10.55 -16.69
N ILE A 112 -10.10 -9.49 -16.15
CA ILE A 112 -9.74 -8.27 -16.90
C ILE A 112 -8.21 -8.14 -16.85
N GLU A 113 -7.58 -7.89 -18.00
CA GLU A 113 -6.15 -7.55 -18.06
C GLU A 113 -5.82 -6.47 -17.02
N GLY A 114 -4.98 -6.80 -16.04
CA GLY A 114 -4.68 -5.91 -14.92
C GLY A 114 -5.65 -6.09 -13.76
N CYS A 115 -5.33 -6.96 -12.80
CA CYS A 115 -6.11 -7.04 -11.58
C CYS A 115 -5.75 -5.86 -10.67
N LEU A 116 -6.74 -5.04 -10.32
CA LEU A 116 -6.54 -3.91 -9.44
C LEU A 116 -6.37 -4.40 -8.00
N GLU A 117 -5.19 -4.22 -7.45
CA GLU A 117 -4.82 -4.75 -6.14
C GLU A 117 -5.02 -3.73 -5.02
N ALA A 118 -4.72 -2.46 -5.30
CA ALA A 118 -4.90 -1.40 -4.32
C ALA A 118 -5.00 -0.02 -5.00
N LYS A 119 -5.58 0.93 -4.26
CA LYS A 119 -5.59 2.35 -4.62
C LYS A 119 -4.92 3.15 -3.51
N ILE A 120 -3.98 4.00 -3.90
CA ILE A 120 -3.25 4.89 -3.00
C ILE A 120 -3.92 6.26 -3.09
N CYS A 121 -4.44 6.73 -1.96
CA CYS A 121 -5.29 7.90 -1.84
C CYS A 121 -4.66 8.94 -0.91
N ASN A 122 -4.97 10.21 -1.16
CA ASN A 122 -4.74 11.27 -0.18
C ASN A 122 -5.54 10.94 1.10
N PRO A 123 -4.92 10.98 2.29
CA PRO A 123 -5.60 10.55 3.51
C PRO A 123 -6.72 11.51 3.94
N HIS A 124 -6.58 12.81 3.66
CA HIS A 124 -7.53 13.85 4.08
C HIS A 124 -8.71 13.96 3.11
N TYR A 125 -8.43 13.97 1.81
CA TYR A 125 -9.47 14.16 0.79
C TYR A 125 -10.03 12.85 0.23
N LYS A 126 -9.44 11.71 0.58
CA LYS A 126 -9.76 10.37 0.04
C LYS A 126 -9.74 10.31 -1.49
N VAL A 127 -9.06 11.26 -2.14
CA VAL A 127 -8.87 11.32 -3.59
C VAL A 127 -7.80 10.31 -3.99
N LYS A 128 -8.09 9.51 -5.01
CA LYS A 128 -7.17 8.51 -5.56
C LYS A 128 -6.04 9.22 -6.30
N ILE A 129 -4.81 8.90 -5.95
CA ILE A 129 -3.61 9.45 -6.57
C ILE A 129 -2.95 8.40 -7.46
N PHE A 130 -2.76 7.19 -6.92
CA PHE A 130 -2.19 6.07 -7.68
C PHE A 130 -3.05 4.82 -7.60
N GLN A 131 -2.86 3.95 -8.58
CA GLN A 131 -3.41 2.61 -8.61
C GLN A 131 -2.29 1.59 -8.77
N VAL A 132 -2.43 0.47 -8.05
CA VAL A 132 -1.50 -0.66 -8.11
C VAL A 132 -2.22 -1.81 -8.79
N GLU A 133 -1.68 -2.26 -9.91
CA GLU A 133 -2.25 -3.33 -10.72
C GLU A 133 -1.24 -4.48 -10.89
N THR A 134 -1.76 -5.70 -10.86
CA THR A 134 -1.02 -6.92 -11.22
C THR A 134 -1.34 -7.30 -12.65
N SER A 135 -0.32 -7.58 -13.45
CA SER A 135 -0.51 -8.13 -14.80
C SER A 135 -0.67 -9.65 -14.72
N ASP A 136 -1.59 -10.21 -15.51
CA ASP A 136 -1.90 -11.65 -15.56
C ASP A 136 -0.67 -12.51 -15.93
N GLU A 137 0.36 -11.91 -16.53
CA GLU A 137 1.68 -12.52 -16.73
C GLU A 137 2.51 -12.63 -15.42
N LYS A 138 1.88 -12.87 -14.26
CA LYS A 138 2.40 -13.34 -12.93
C LYS A 138 3.71 -12.77 -12.34
N HIS A 139 4.40 -11.83 -13.00
CA HIS A 139 5.78 -11.45 -12.67
C HIS A 139 5.99 -9.94 -12.60
N CYS A 140 4.95 -9.14 -12.83
CA CYS A 140 5.07 -7.69 -12.86
C CYS A 140 3.89 -7.02 -12.14
N TRP A 141 4.23 -6.10 -11.25
CA TRP A 141 3.28 -5.16 -10.65
C TRP A 141 3.56 -3.76 -11.20
N LYS A 142 2.52 -3.00 -11.48
CA LYS A 142 2.62 -1.66 -12.04
C LYS A 142 1.91 -0.66 -11.13
N ILE A 143 2.53 0.49 -10.92
CA ILE A 143 1.93 1.65 -10.25
C ILE A 143 1.65 2.70 -11.33
N PHE A 144 0.38 3.10 -11.46
CA PHE A 144 -0.05 4.13 -12.40
C PHE A 144 -0.50 5.38 -11.66
N ASN A 145 -0.20 6.54 -12.23
CA ASN A 145 -0.81 7.80 -11.82
C ASN A 145 -2.25 7.85 -12.34
N VAL A 146 -3.21 8.19 -11.47
CA VAL A 146 -4.63 8.26 -11.83
C VAL A 146 -4.93 9.48 -12.74
N SER A 147 -4.20 10.59 -12.59
CA SER A 147 -4.46 11.79 -13.39
C SER A 147 -4.14 11.58 -14.87
N ASP A 148 -2.97 11.01 -15.13
CA ASP A 148 -2.39 10.96 -16.49
C ASP A 148 -2.48 9.55 -17.09
N LYS A 149 -2.88 8.55 -16.29
CA LYS A 149 -2.87 7.12 -16.63
C LYS A 149 -1.50 6.57 -17.05
N GLU A 150 -0.43 7.33 -16.81
CA GLU A 150 0.92 6.90 -17.10
C GLU A 150 1.43 5.94 -16.03
N MET A 151 2.17 4.92 -16.48
CA MET A 151 2.88 4.00 -15.59
C MET A 151 4.07 4.75 -14.99
N LYS A 152 4.04 4.95 -13.67
CA LYS A 152 5.12 5.56 -12.90
C LYS A 152 6.22 4.54 -12.59
N TYR A 153 5.84 3.37 -12.07
CA TYR A 153 6.78 2.37 -11.59
C TYR A 153 6.36 0.96 -11.97
N LYS A 154 7.36 0.11 -12.21
CA LYS A 154 7.20 -1.32 -12.48
C LYS A 154 8.06 -2.11 -11.50
N PHE A 155 7.42 -2.97 -10.71
CA PHE A 155 8.10 -3.93 -9.85
C PHE A 155 8.17 -5.27 -10.57
N GLU A 156 9.39 -5.78 -10.71
CA GLU A 156 9.65 -7.13 -11.19
C GLU A 156 9.63 -8.09 -10.01
N VAL A 157 8.88 -9.18 -10.14
CA VAL A 157 8.92 -10.27 -9.18
C VAL A 157 10.11 -11.16 -9.52
N LYS A 158 10.88 -11.51 -8.50
CA LYS A 158 12.05 -12.37 -8.58
C LYS A 158 11.86 -13.59 -7.70
N TYR A 159 12.51 -14.67 -8.12
CA TYR A 159 12.44 -15.98 -7.49
C TYR A 159 13.82 -16.60 -7.46
N SER A 160 14.05 -17.48 -6.49
CA SER A 160 15.29 -18.23 -6.33
C SER A 160 14.97 -19.60 -5.74
N HIS A 161 15.56 -20.65 -6.32
CA HIS A 161 15.43 -22.02 -5.83
C HIS A 161 15.84 -22.15 -4.35
N TRP A 162 16.85 -21.39 -3.90
CA TRP A 162 17.25 -21.36 -2.50
C TRP A 162 16.15 -20.82 -1.59
N ARG A 163 15.45 -19.76 -2.01
CA ARG A 163 14.33 -19.21 -1.24
C ARG A 163 13.12 -20.13 -1.24
N GLU A 164 12.89 -20.86 -2.32
CA GLU A 164 11.86 -21.89 -2.37
C GLU A 164 12.14 -23.02 -1.37
N LEU A 165 13.40 -23.49 -1.31
CA LEU A 165 13.82 -24.46 -0.29
C LEU A 165 13.61 -23.92 1.13
N LEU A 166 13.98 -22.67 1.40
CA LEU A 166 13.76 -22.04 2.71
C LEU A 166 12.28 -21.95 3.08
N LYS A 167 11.40 -21.65 2.10
CA LYS A 167 9.95 -21.65 2.28
C LYS A 167 9.43 -23.05 2.60
N MET A 168 9.86 -24.06 1.85
CA MET A 168 9.49 -25.46 2.08
C MET A 168 9.94 -25.97 3.45
N CYS A 169 11.06 -25.47 3.97
CA CYS A 169 11.54 -25.77 5.32
C CYS A 169 10.86 -24.93 6.43
N GLY A 170 9.87 -24.08 6.11
CA GLY A 170 9.17 -23.22 7.07
C GLY A 170 10.00 -22.04 7.60
N LEU A 171 11.16 -21.77 6.99
CA LEU A 171 12.07 -20.70 7.42
C LEU A 171 11.72 -19.34 6.80
N LEU A 172 10.78 -19.33 5.85
CA LEU A 172 10.35 -18.17 5.08
C LEU A 172 8.86 -18.32 4.77
N PHE A 173 8.06 -17.25 4.88
CA PHE A 173 6.64 -17.32 4.52
C PHE A 173 6.40 -17.25 3.00
N GLU A 174 7.30 -16.60 2.27
CA GLU A 174 7.17 -16.42 0.82
C GLU A 174 8.54 -16.31 0.13
N ALA A 175 8.74 -17.07 -0.95
CA ALA A 175 10.01 -17.21 -1.66
C ALA A 175 10.27 -16.06 -2.65
N LYS A 176 9.21 -15.43 -3.15
CA LYS A 176 9.33 -14.32 -4.09
C LYS A 176 9.77 -13.03 -3.41
N TRP A 177 10.45 -12.17 -4.15
CA TRP A 177 10.76 -10.79 -3.73
C TRP A 177 10.52 -9.84 -4.89
N TRP A 178 10.46 -8.54 -4.60
CA TRP A 178 10.15 -7.53 -5.59
C TRP A 178 11.29 -6.55 -5.77
N GLU A 179 11.58 -6.20 -7.02
CA GLU A 179 12.60 -5.22 -7.38
C GLU A 179 11.98 -4.09 -8.19
N LEU A 180 12.17 -2.86 -7.73
CA LEU A 180 11.89 -1.67 -8.53
C LEU A 180 13.11 -1.35 -9.38
N LYS A 181 12.96 -1.45 -10.70
CA LYS A 181 14.00 -1.06 -11.65
C LYS A 181 13.61 0.20 -12.39
N ASN A 182 14.56 1.14 -12.46
CA ASN A 182 14.48 2.30 -13.31
C ASN A 182 15.81 2.43 -14.06
N ASP A 183 15.78 2.62 -15.38
CA ASP A 183 16.95 2.70 -16.26
C ASP A 183 17.99 1.58 -16.04
N LYS A 184 17.51 0.33 -15.94
CA LYS A 184 18.32 -0.88 -15.65
C LYS A 184 19.04 -0.88 -14.28
N LYS A 185 18.84 0.13 -13.43
CA LYS A 185 19.35 0.18 -12.06
C LYS A 185 18.26 -0.21 -11.06
N ILE A 186 18.63 -1.00 -10.06
CA ILE A 186 17.74 -1.33 -8.96
C ILE A 186 17.63 -0.11 -8.04
N LYS A 187 16.44 0.45 -7.92
CA LYS A 187 16.13 1.61 -7.07
C LYS A 187 15.63 1.19 -5.70
N ALA A 188 14.92 0.07 -5.63
CA ALA A 188 14.46 -0.51 -4.38
C ALA A 188 14.26 -2.02 -4.48
N THR A 189 14.35 -2.69 -3.34
CA THR A 189 14.11 -4.12 -3.17
C THR A 189 13.21 -4.35 -1.96
N ILE A 190 12.19 -5.20 -2.12
CA ILE A 190 11.24 -5.56 -1.07
C ILE A 190 11.31 -7.07 -0.91
N ILE A 191 11.63 -7.53 0.30
CA ILE A 191 12.11 -8.88 0.51
C ILE A 191 11.47 -9.48 1.78
N PRO A 192 10.83 -10.66 1.68
CA PRO A 192 10.46 -11.46 2.85
C PRO A 192 11.69 -11.81 3.70
N CYS A 193 11.60 -11.56 5.00
CA CYS A 193 12.63 -11.93 5.97
C CYS A 193 12.42 -13.35 6.50
N MET A 194 13.51 -13.94 6.98
CA MET A 194 13.49 -15.26 7.62
C MET A 194 12.65 -15.25 8.91
N THR A 195 11.80 -16.25 9.07
CA THR A 195 10.79 -16.35 10.13
C THR A 195 11.15 -17.34 11.24
N ILE A 196 12.38 -17.86 11.26
CA ILE A 196 12.85 -18.79 12.30
C ILE A 196 12.71 -18.08 13.67
N LEU A 197 11.64 -18.37 14.41
CA LEU A 197 11.25 -17.77 15.69
C LEU A 197 10.76 -16.31 15.64
N LYS A 198 10.50 -15.75 14.46
CA LYS A 198 10.03 -14.36 14.32
C LYS A 198 8.76 -14.30 13.50
N GLU A 199 7.92 -13.34 13.84
CA GLU A 199 6.72 -12.98 13.09
C GLU A 199 7.08 -12.67 11.62
N ASN A 200 6.09 -12.80 10.74
CA ASN A 200 6.27 -12.49 9.32
C ASN A 200 6.65 -11.01 9.16
N THR A 201 7.78 -10.75 8.52
CA THR A 201 8.30 -9.40 8.31
C THR A 201 8.75 -9.20 6.88
N ILE A 202 8.54 -7.99 6.37
CA ILE A 202 8.99 -7.56 5.05
C ILE A 202 10.04 -6.48 5.22
N ARG A 203 11.22 -6.68 4.62
CA ARG A 203 12.25 -5.65 4.56
C ARG A 203 12.15 -4.88 3.26
N VAL A 204 12.33 -3.57 3.35
CA VAL A 204 12.38 -2.63 2.24
C VAL A 204 13.74 -1.96 2.26
N ASN A 205 14.50 -2.09 1.18
CA ASN A 205 15.74 -1.37 0.98
C ASN A 205 15.62 -0.52 -0.27
N TRP A 206 16.20 0.67 -0.28
CA TRP A 206 16.28 1.50 -1.47
C TRP A 206 17.65 2.16 -1.63
N HIS A 207 17.97 2.50 -2.86
CA HIS A 207 19.19 3.19 -3.20
C HIS A 207 19.20 4.61 -2.62
N HIS A 208 20.37 5.12 -2.24
CA HIS A 208 20.50 6.45 -1.61
C HIS A 208 20.02 7.61 -2.51
N THR A 209 20.08 7.43 -3.83
CA THR A 209 19.59 8.43 -4.82
C THR A 209 18.10 8.34 -5.11
N THR A 210 17.36 7.44 -4.46
CA THR A 210 15.91 7.32 -4.65
C THR A 210 15.23 8.52 -4.00
N ASP A 211 14.38 9.21 -4.75
CA ASP A 211 13.62 10.38 -4.31
C ASP A 211 12.51 10.01 -3.31
N ASN A 212 11.95 11.01 -2.64
CA ASN A 212 10.98 10.79 -1.57
C ASN A 212 9.65 10.19 -2.06
N GLU A 213 9.17 10.58 -3.24
CA GLU A 213 7.93 10.05 -3.81
C GLU A 213 8.10 8.55 -4.11
N THR A 214 9.22 8.17 -4.72
CA THR A 214 9.56 6.77 -4.97
C THR A 214 9.66 5.96 -3.69
N ARG A 215 10.36 6.47 -2.64
CA ARG A 215 10.46 5.77 -1.35
C ARG A 215 9.09 5.51 -0.73
N LEU A 216 8.21 6.51 -0.77
CA LEU A 216 6.86 6.38 -0.24
C LEU A 216 6.03 5.36 -1.03
N LEU A 217 6.11 5.36 -2.36
CA LEU A 217 5.37 4.40 -3.19
C LEU A 217 5.89 2.97 -3.04
N VAL A 218 7.21 2.80 -2.88
CA VAL A 218 7.83 1.51 -2.53
C VAL A 218 7.31 1.04 -1.16
N LEU A 219 7.23 1.94 -0.18
CA LEU A 219 6.69 1.59 1.15
C LEU A 219 5.20 1.21 1.09
N CYS A 220 4.38 1.96 0.35
CA CYS A 220 2.98 1.61 0.10
C CYS A 220 2.85 0.24 -0.54
N PHE A 221 3.67 -0.05 -1.55
CA PHE A 221 3.69 -1.35 -2.19
C PHE A 221 4.07 -2.47 -1.20
N ALA A 222 5.09 -2.25 -0.37
CA ALA A 222 5.48 -3.22 0.65
C ALA A 222 4.37 -3.47 1.69
N LEU A 223 3.62 -2.44 2.07
CA LEU A 223 2.44 -2.57 2.93
C LEU A 223 1.32 -3.40 2.28
N ILE A 224 1.07 -3.20 0.98
CA ILE A 224 0.14 -4.02 0.21
C ILE A 224 0.58 -5.50 0.22
N GLN A 225 1.86 -5.76 -0.04
CA GLN A 225 2.41 -7.13 0.02
C GLN A 225 2.39 -7.70 1.44
N THR A 226 2.45 -6.86 2.48
CA THR A 226 2.32 -7.31 3.88
C THR A 226 0.94 -7.92 4.11
N VAL A 227 -0.12 -7.27 3.63
CA VAL A 227 -1.49 -7.81 3.73
C VAL A 227 -1.71 -9.03 2.83
N ASN A 228 -1.21 -8.98 1.60
CA ASN A 228 -1.49 -10.01 0.60
C ASN A 228 -0.65 -11.29 0.80
N GLU A 229 0.59 -11.17 1.25
CA GLU A 229 1.58 -12.26 1.25
C GLU A 229 2.04 -12.63 2.66
N ALA A 230 2.35 -11.63 3.50
CA ALA A 230 2.82 -11.92 4.86
C ALA A 230 1.68 -12.33 5.81
N PHE A 231 0.48 -11.77 5.63
CA PHE A 231 -0.67 -12.05 6.48
C PHE A 231 -1.96 -12.27 5.65
N PRO A 232 -2.02 -13.31 4.81
CA PRO A 232 -3.08 -13.48 3.80
C PRO A 232 -4.51 -13.56 4.39
N ILE A 233 -4.66 -14.03 5.63
CA ILE A 233 -5.95 -14.03 6.34
C ILE A 233 -6.53 -12.61 6.45
N LEU A 234 -5.66 -11.59 6.57
CA LEU A 234 -6.11 -10.19 6.60
C LEU A 234 -6.72 -9.76 5.27
N SER A 235 -6.24 -10.28 4.14
CA SER A 235 -6.87 -10.05 2.84
C SER A 235 -8.31 -10.61 2.82
N SER A 236 -8.55 -11.78 3.42
CA SER A 236 -9.88 -12.36 3.59
C SER A 236 -10.78 -11.51 4.49
N ILE A 237 -10.27 -11.05 5.63
CA ILE A 237 -11.00 -10.15 6.55
C ILE A 237 -11.37 -8.84 5.85
N VAL A 238 -10.45 -8.25 5.09
CA VAL A 238 -10.66 -7.03 4.32
C VAL A 238 -11.76 -7.20 3.28
N ASN A 239 -11.73 -8.31 2.55
CA ASN A 239 -12.75 -8.63 1.54
C ASN A 239 -14.13 -8.81 2.19
N GLU A 240 -14.22 -9.51 3.31
CA GLU A 240 -15.49 -9.73 4.02
C GLU A 240 -16.04 -8.42 4.64
N SER A 241 -15.17 -7.58 5.21
CA SER A 241 -15.54 -6.27 5.75
C SER A 241 -16.16 -5.38 4.67
N ARG A 242 -15.57 -5.39 3.47
CA ARG A 242 -16.12 -4.68 2.32
C ARG A 242 -17.47 -5.24 1.89
N ARG A 243 -17.60 -6.58 1.80
CA ARG A 243 -18.86 -7.23 1.40
C ARG A 243 -20.00 -6.88 2.35
N ARG A 244 -19.76 -6.83 3.67
CA ARG A 244 -20.79 -6.42 4.64
C ARG A 244 -21.19 -4.96 4.48
N LYS A 245 -20.21 -4.06 4.27
CA LYS A 245 -20.50 -2.65 3.99
C LYS A 245 -21.36 -2.47 2.74
N SER A 246 -21.12 -3.24 1.67
CA SER A 246 -21.93 -3.14 0.45
C SER A 246 -23.36 -3.66 0.63
N ILE A 247 -23.58 -4.62 1.53
CA ILE A 247 -24.92 -5.16 1.83
C ILE A 247 -25.74 -4.19 2.69
N ILE A 248 -25.10 -3.51 3.64
CA ILE A 248 -25.77 -2.58 4.57
C ILE A 248 -26.06 -1.21 3.91
N GLY A 249 -25.34 -0.86 2.85
CA GLY A 249 -25.52 0.38 2.10
C GLY A 249 -26.65 0.39 1.07
N HIS A 250 -27.56 -0.60 1.10
CA HIS A 250 -28.76 -0.70 0.27
C HIS A 250 -30.03 -0.65 1.12
#